data_AF-A0A844C497-F1
#
_entry.id   AF-A0A844C497-F1
#
_cell.length_a   1.000
_cell.length_b   1.000
_cell.length_c   1.000
_cell.angle_alpha   90.00
_cell.angle_beta   90.00
_cell.angle_gamma   90.00
#
_symmetry.space_group_name_H-M   'P 1'
#
loop_
_entity.id
_entity.type
_entity.pdbx_description
1 polymer ?
#
loop_
_entity_poly.entity_id
_entity_poly.type
_entity_poly.pdbx_seq_one_letter_code
_entity_poly.pdbx_strand_id
1 'polypeptide(L)'
;MIYLSLKPIIILVWKDYMARSITITPKPDLSRANNMATIGALVRHKRTMLGITLEDAASLCQLSKQAYNNVEKGLESVRVETLLKVLDALGIQLTVSDTTEVAEVSNDWF
;
A
#
# COMPACT_ATOMS: atom_id res chain seq x y z
N MET A 1 15.29 12.64 38.19
CA MET A 1 14.97 11.69 37.10
C MET A 1 15.57 12.25 35.82
N ILE A 2 16.61 11.59 35.31
CA ILE A 2 17.68 12.19 34.48
C ILE A 2 17.23 12.27 33.02
N TYR A 3 16.93 13.46 32.50
CA TYR A 3 16.85 13.72 31.05
C TYR A 3 18.13 14.46 30.61
N LEU A 4 19.24 13.72 30.53
CA LEU A 4 20.50 14.22 30.01
C LEU A 4 20.49 14.17 28.47
N SER A 5 20.60 15.34 27.84
CA SER A 5 21.40 15.62 26.64
C SER A 5 21.63 14.50 25.60
N LEU A 6 20.70 14.33 24.64
CA LEU A 6 20.90 13.53 23.41
C LEU A 6 20.66 14.34 22.10
N LYS A 7 20.78 15.67 22.16
CA LYS A 7 20.17 16.59 21.18
C LYS A 7 20.96 17.06 19.94
N PRO A 8 22.02 16.39 19.44
CA PRO A 8 22.48 16.66 18.07
C PRO A 8 22.19 15.52 17.09
N ILE A 9 22.54 14.27 17.43
CA ILE A 9 22.52 13.14 16.48
C ILE A 9 21.10 12.74 16.09
N ILE A 10 20.17 12.65 17.05
CA ILE A 10 18.77 12.31 16.76
C ILE A 10 18.13 13.40 15.90
N ILE A 11 18.36 14.68 16.22
CA ILE A 11 17.79 15.78 15.42
C ILE A 11 18.37 15.81 14.00
N LEU A 12 19.66 15.54 13.82
CA LEU A 12 20.31 15.45 12.51
C LEU A 12 19.79 14.26 11.70
N VAL A 13 19.73 13.07 12.29
CA VAL A 13 19.21 11.86 11.62
C VAL A 13 17.74 12.03 11.22
N TRP A 14 16.91 12.66 12.07
CA TRP A 14 15.51 12.90 11.77
C TRP A 14 15.31 14.01 10.74
N LYS A 15 16.18 15.02 10.74
CA LYS A 15 16.20 16.09 9.72
C LYS A 15 16.56 15.53 8.33
N ASP A 16 17.53 14.62 8.25
CA ASP A 16 17.90 13.94 7.01
C ASP A 16 16.82 12.95 6.55
N TYR A 17 16.11 12.32 7.50
CA TYR A 17 14.95 11.48 7.23
C TYR A 17 13.80 12.28 6.60
N MET A 18 13.50 13.47 7.12
CA MET A 18 12.43 14.36 6.63
C MET A 18 12.81 15.23 5.42
N ALA A 19 14.10 15.35 5.08
CA ALA A 19 14.57 16.16 3.94
C ALA A 19 14.26 15.56 2.56
N ARG A 20 13.80 14.30 2.50
CA ARG A 20 13.39 13.64 1.27
C ARG A 20 11.95 14.04 0.93
N SER A 21 11.80 15.09 0.12
CA SER A 21 10.48 15.55 -0.34
C SER A 21 9.79 14.47 -1.16
N ILE A 22 8.65 13.98 -0.66
CA ILE A 22 7.81 13.01 -1.35
C ILE A 22 6.58 13.72 -1.89
N THR A 23 6.40 13.69 -3.20
CA THR A 23 5.21 14.23 -3.85
C THR A 23 4.04 13.25 -3.68
N ILE A 24 2.94 13.73 -3.11
CA ILE A 24 1.69 12.97 -2.99
C ILE A 24 1.15 12.67 -4.39
N THR A 25 0.98 11.40 -4.72
CA THR A 25 0.40 11.01 -6.01
C THR A 25 -1.13 11.10 -5.96
N PRO A 26 -1.82 11.39 -7.07
CA PRO A 26 -3.29 11.41 -7.07
C PRO A 26 -3.86 10.04 -6.70
N LYS A 27 -5.02 10.05 -6.04
CA LYS A 27 -5.75 8.82 -5.72
C LYS A 27 -6.30 8.22 -7.02
N PRO A 28 -6.04 6.93 -7.31
CA PRO A 28 -6.62 6.29 -8.49
C PRO A 28 -8.13 6.09 -8.32
N ASP A 29 -8.84 5.99 -9.44
CA ASP A 29 -10.23 5.56 -9.44
C ASP A 29 -10.34 4.06 -9.15
N LEU A 30 -11.06 3.71 -8.09
CA LEU A 30 -11.22 2.34 -7.62
C LEU A 30 -12.45 1.63 -8.22
N SER A 31 -13.25 2.33 -9.03
CA SER A 31 -14.37 1.73 -9.77
C SER A 31 -13.94 0.56 -10.67
N ARG A 32 -12.66 0.53 -11.06
CA ARG A 32 -12.02 -0.49 -11.91
C ARG A 32 -10.79 -1.10 -11.24
N ALA A 33 -10.88 -1.42 -9.94
CA ALA A 33 -9.80 -2.06 -9.18
C ALA A 33 -9.62 -3.56 -9.50
N ASN A 34 -9.93 -3.99 -10.72
CA ASN A 34 -9.85 -5.39 -11.17
C ASN A 34 -8.52 -5.73 -11.85
N ASN A 35 -7.53 -4.83 -11.80
CA ASN A 35 -6.23 -5.03 -12.43
C ASN A 35 -5.09 -4.54 -11.52
N MET A 36 -3.90 -5.10 -11.76
CA MET A 36 -2.73 -4.84 -10.93
C MET A 36 -2.23 -3.39 -11.02
N ALA A 37 -2.44 -2.69 -12.14
CA ALA A 37 -2.05 -1.31 -12.31
C ALA A 37 -2.83 -0.36 -11.38
N THR A 38 -4.15 -0.52 -11.28
CA THR A 38 -5.00 0.25 -10.37
C THR A 38 -4.61 -0.01 -8.91
N ILE A 39 -4.36 -1.27 -8.55
CA ILE A 39 -3.95 -1.65 -7.19
C ILE A 39 -2.57 -1.06 -6.86
N GLY A 40 -1.60 -1.17 -7.76
CA GLY A 40 -0.27 -0.60 -7.59
C GLY A 40 -0.28 0.93 -7.42
N ALA A 41 -1.13 1.61 -8.20
CA ALA A 41 -1.36 3.04 -8.06
C ALA A 41 -1.96 3.41 -6.69
N LEU A 42 -2.85 2.57 -6.14
CA LEU A 42 -3.43 2.79 -4.80
C LEU A 42 -2.38 2.64 -3.71
N VAL A 43 -1.54 1.60 -3.80
CA VAL A 43 -0.39 1.38 -2.91
C VAL A 43 0.54 2.60 -2.92
N ARG A 44 0.88 3.10 -4.11
CA ARG A 44 1.72 4.30 -4.26
C ARG A 44 1.08 5.55 -3.67
N HIS A 45 -0.21 5.75 -3.90
CA HIS A 45 -0.96 6.84 -3.29
C HIS A 45 -0.91 6.76 -1.76
N LYS A 46 -1.18 5.58 -1.18
CA LYS A 46 -1.09 5.39 0.28
C LYS A 46 0.30 5.63 0.83
N ARG A 47 1.35 5.10 0.18
CA ARG A 47 2.73 5.36 0.60
C ARG A 47 3.08 6.85 0.60
N THR A 48 2.75 7.55 -0.49
CA THR A 48 3.08 8.97 -0.62
C THR A 48 2.26 9.85 0.33
N MET A 49 1.01 9.46 0.63
CA MET A 49 0.20 10.07 1.70
C MET A 49 0.81 9.91 3.10
N LEU A 50 1.48 8.78 3.37
CA LEU A 50 2.21 8.56 4.61
C LEU A 50 3.53 9.33 4.68
N GLY A 51 3.99 9.94 3.58
CA GLY A 51 5.23 10.69 3.54
C GLY A 51 6.48 9.83 3.74
N ILE A 52 6.41 8.53 3.42
CA ILE A 52 7.54 7.60 3.57
C ILE A 52 8.20 7.28 2.22
N THR A 53 9.52 7.05 2.23
CA THR A 53 10.25 6.70 1.02
C THR A 53 9.92 5.28 0.57
N LEU A 54 10.31 4.94 -0.66
CA LEU A 54 10.14 3.58 -1.17
C LEU A 54 10.98 2.57 -0.38
N GLU A 55 12.14 2.97 0.15
CA GLU A 55 13.00 2.13 1.00
C GLU A 55 12.38 1.88 2.37
N ASP A 56 11.80 2.91 2.97
CA ASP A 56 11.09 2.80 4.26
C ASP A 56 9.89 1.86 4.13
N ALA A 57 9.09 2.02 3.07
CA ALA A 57 7.93 1.17 2.83
C ALA A 57 8.32 -0.28 2.53
N ALA A 58 9.39 -0.50 1.76
CA ALA A 58 9.91 -1.84 1.53
C ALA A 58 10.37 -2.49 2.83
N SER A 59 11.05 -1.73 3.70
CA SER A 59 11.51 -2.20 5.01
C SER A 59 10.33 -2.53 5.94
N LEU A 60 9.30 -1.68 5.96
CA LEU A 60 8.05 -1.91 6.72
C LEU A 60 7.37 -3.22 6.29
N CYS A 61 7.36 -3.50 4.99
CA CYS A 61 6.76 -4.71 4.43
C CYS A 61 7.69 -5.94 4.47
N GLN A 62 8.93 -5.80 4.96
CA GLN A 62 9.97 -6.84 4.93
C GLN A 62 10.25 -7.35 3.49
N LEU A 63 10.29 -6.44 2.52
CA LEU A 63 10.52 -6.72 1.11
C LEU A 63 11.80 -6.04 0.62
N SER A 64 12.34 -6.54 -0.50
CA SER A 64 13.36 -5.79 -1.22
C SER A 64 12.76 -4.55 -1.87
N LYS A 65 13.58 -3.49 -2.01
CA LYS A 65 13.21 -2.25 -2.71
C LYS A 65 12.60 -2.54 -4.09
N GLN A 66 13.18 -3.49 -4.83
CA GLN A 66 12.71 -3.87 -6.15
C GLN A 66 11.34 -4.56 -6.10
N ALA A 67 11.12 -5.47 -5.15
CA ALA A 67 9.84 -6.17 -5.00
C ALA A 67 8.72 -5.16 -4.69
N TYR A 68 8.94 -4.25 -3.75
CA TYR A 68 7.98 -3.20 -3.43
C TYR A 68 7.73 -2.27 -4.65
N ASN A 69 8.78 -1.87 -5.36
CA ASN A 69 8.65 -1.05 -6.58
C ASN A 69 7.84 -1.77 -7.68
N ASN A 70 7.98 -3.08 -7.83
CA ASN A 70 7.19 -3.87 -8.77
C ASN A 70 5.70 -3.86 -8.41
N VAL A 71 5.37 -3.86 -7.11
CA VAL A 71 3.98 -3.70 -6.63
C VAL A 71 3.44 -2.32 -7.01
N GLU A 72 4.18 -1.23 -6.75
CA GLU A 72 3.72 0.12 -7.12
C GLU A 72 3.54 0.31 -8.63
N LYS A 73 4.37 -0.35 -9.43
CA LYS A 73 4.24 -0.35 -10.90
C LYS A 73 3.06 -1.18 -11.39
N GLY A 74 2.49 -2.02 -10.52
CA GLY A 74 1.39 -2.90 -10.87
C GLY A 74 1.80 -4.01 -11.84
N LEU A 75 3.01 -4.57 -11.71
CA LEU A 75 3.44 -5.67 -12.58
C LEU A 75 2.62 -6.94 -12.32
N GLU A 76 2.11 -7.57 -13.37
CA GLU A 76 1.31 -8.80 -13.26
C GLU A 76 2.10 -10.00 -12.71
N SER A 77 3.43 -9.98 -12.81
CA SER A 77 4.32 -11.02 -12.29
C SER A 77 4.50 -10.98 -10.76
N VAL A 78 3.95 -9.97 -10.08
CA VAL A 78 4.00 -9.86 -8.62
C VAL A 78 3.24 -11.03 -7.99
N ARG A 79 3.89 -11.72 -7.05
CA ARG A 79 3.23 -12.79 -6.29
C ARG A 79 2.10 -12.21 -5.45
N VAL A 80 0.96 -12.91 -5.42
CA VAL A 80 -0.21 -12.52 -4.61
C VAL A 80 0.16 -12.37 -3.14
N GLU A 81 1.01 -13.25 -2.60
CA GLU A 81 1.50 -13.15 -1.22
C GLU A 81 2.24 -11.83 -0.95
N THR A 82 3.08 -11.38 -1.89
CA THR A 82 3.79 -10.10 -1.78
C THR A 82 2.81 -8.94 -1.79
N LEU A 83 1.80 -8.99 -2.64
CA LEU A 83 0.76 -7.97 -2.68
C LEU A 83 0.00 -7.90 -1.35
N LEU A 84 -0.48 -9.04 -0.84
CA LEU A 84 -1.24 -9.09 0.41
C LEU A 84 -0.44 -8.54 1.59
N LYS A 85 0.86 -8.86 1.70
CA LYS A 85 1.75 -8.28 2.73
C LYS A 85 1.83 -6.76 2.65
N VAL A 86 1.94 -6.20 1.44
CA VAL A 86 1.99 -4.74 1.24
C VAL A 86 0.65 -4.08 1.59
N LEU A 87 -0.46 -4.69 1.18
CA LEU A 87 -1.80 -4.18 1.48
C LEU A 87 -2.05 -4.16 2.99
N ASP A 88 -1.72 -5.24 3.70
CA ASP A 88 -1.85 -5.35 5.15
C ASP A 88 -0.98 -4.30 5.89
N ALA A 89 0.31 -4.21 5.52
CA ALA A 89 1.24 -3.26 6.14
C ALA A 89 0.84 -1.78 5.94
N LEU A 90 0.14 -1.45 4.86
CA LEU A 90 -0.35 -0.09 4.57
C LEU A 90 -1.79 0.15 5.04
N GLY A 91 -2.44 -0.84 5.67
CA GLY A 91 -3.82 -0.74 6.11
C GLY A 91 -4.82 -0.62 4.95
N ILE A 92 -4.55 -1.28 3.82
CA ILE A 92 -5.45 -1.37 2.67
C ILE A 92 -6.21 -2.69 2.77
N GLN A 93 -7.53 -2.61 2.90
CA GLN A 93 -8.39 -3.78 2.95
C GLN A 93 -8.70 -4.30 1.54
N LEU A 94 -8.46 -5.60 1.32
CA LEU A 94 -8.94 -6.34 0.16
C LEU A 94 -10.20 -7.13 0.55
N THR A 95 -11.28 -6.97 -0.20
CA THR A 95 -12.52 -7.74 -0.01
C THR A 95 -12.73 -8.67 -1.19
N VAL A 96 -13.07 -9.92 -0.91
CA VAL A 96 -13.45 -10.92 -1.92
C VAL A 96 -14.91 -11.25 -1.70
N SER A 97 -15.73 -11.08 -2.73
CA SER A 97 -17.16 -11.41 -2.75
C SER A 97 -17.43 -12.38 -3.88
N ASP A 98 -18.37 -13.30 -3.67
CA ASP A 98 -18.87 -14.15 -4.74
C ASP A 98 -19.84 -13.34 -5.62
N THR A 99 -19.81 -13.60 -6.93
CA THR A 99 -20.73 -13.05 -7.93
C THR A 99 -21.82 -14.07 -8.23
N THR A 100 -22.24 -14.85 -7.24
CA THR A 100 -23.45 -15.66 -7.36
C THR A 100 -24.65 -14.73 -7.20
N GLU A 101 -25.14 -14.23 -8.33
CA GLU A 101 -26.53 -13.79 -8.42
C GLU A 101 -27.39 -15.01 -8.08
N VAL A 102 -27.90 -15.05 -6.85
CA VAL A 102 -28.98 -15.96 -6.50
C VAL A 102 -30.20 -15.42 -7.25
N ALA A 103 -30.35 -15.84 -8.51
CA ALA A 103 -31.60 -15.67 -9.21
C ALA A 103 -32.67 -16.34 -8.35
N GLU A 104 -33.54 -15.55 -7.73
CA GLU A 104 -34.76 -16.04 -7.11
C GLU A 104 -35.50 -16.83 -8.18
N VAL A 105 -35.46 -18.15 -8.10
CA VAL A 105 -36.36 -19.01 -8.86
C VAL A 105 -37.73 -18.77 -8.24
N SER A 106 -38.48 -17.83 -8.82
CA SER A 106 -39.93 -17.74 -8.63
C SER A 106 -40.50 -19.09 -9.08
N ASN A 107 -40.78 -19.94 -8.10
CA ASN A 107 -41.63 -21.11 -8.28
C ASN A 107 -43.09 -20.64 -8.14
N ASP A 108 -43.52 -19.73 -9.00
CA ASP A 108 -44.95 -19.46 -9.20
C ASP A 108 -45.50 -20.52 -10.17
N TRP A 109 -45.68 -21.73 -9.66
CA TRP A 109 -46.42 -22.82 -10.33
C TRP A 109 -47.27 -23.62 -9.34
N PHE A 110 -48.30 -22.97 -8.78
CA PHE A 110 -49.49 -23.65 -8.25
C PHE A 110 -50.74 -22.85 -8.59
#